data_AF-A0A1B6E4Q3-F1
#
_entry.id   AF-A0A1B6E4Q3-F1
#
_cell.length_a   1.000
_cell.length_b   1.000
_cell.length_c   1.000
_cell.angle_alpha   90.00
_cell.angle_beta   90.00
_cell.angle_gamma   90.00
#
_symmetry.space_group_name_H-M   'P 1'
#
loop_
_entity.id
_entity.type
_entity.pdbx_description
1 polymer ?
#
loop_
_entity_poly.entity_id
_entity_poly.type
_entity_poly.pdbx_seq_one_letter_code
_entity_poly.pdbx_strand_id
1 'polypeptide(L)'
;LQSTDDWQKAIDECAKMVCHGQHTYVYSLVLLQVLSREGRGGSNIKRLAQEITKCAQKNRHDVTPISMALNGAASFPQAQQALTSMLSRNALNPADISVLYRNYSTSDPPPLDLIRNPQFLELLVNSLFKPGIKLNPEHKSKYIYLLAFATSVSELPKKILNKDELKVTMQAIEKVHSICSTSKGSSELIAELSTLYNCIRFPVVSVGVIRWVECTVTEPSYFKLCTEHTPIHLALLDEVVTCHPLLHHQILQLFIKLFESKQDELEILVQLEMRKMLLDRMVNLLSRGCVVPVVKYIKQCWQKGDTDISLIRYFVTEVLEAISHPYTFEFVQLFLPIVENEEITGTMRGDGDNDPVSEFIVHCKAQYMVHS
;
A
#
# COMPACT_ATOMS: atom_id res chain seq x y z
N LEU A 1 3.69 3.05 14.20
CA LEU A 1 4.92 3.27 13.39
C LEU A 1 4.55 4.27 12.30
N GLN A 2 4.68 5.55 12.61
CA GLN A 2 4.48 6.63 11.63
C GLN A 2 5.66 6.57 10.64
N SER A 3 5.34 6.45 9.37
CA SER A 3 6.29 6.32 8.27
C SER A 3 7.00 7.65 8.05
N THR A 4 8.19 7.80 8.63
CA THR A 4 9.17 8.78 8.17
C THR A 4 10.01 8.12 7.09
N ASP A 5 10.26 8.78 5.96
CA ASP A 5 11.17 8.29 4.89
C ASP A 5 12.55 7.84 5.41
N ASP A 6 12.94 8.33 6.59
CA ASP A 6 14.17 7.97 7.29
C ASP A 6 14.17 6.50 7.70
N TRP A 7 12.99 5.92 7.99
CA TRP A 7 12.84 4.51 8.33
C TRP A 7 13.10 3.58 7.13
N GLN A 8 12.60 3.92 5.94
CA GLN A 8 12.82 3.09 4.75
C GLN A 8 14.30 3.11 4.34
N LYS A 9 14.95 4.28 4.37
CA LYS A 9 16.40 4.40 4.12
C LYS A 9 17.22 3.62 5.16
N ALA A 10 16.90 3.76 6.44
CA ALA A 10 17.58 3.03 7.51
C ALA A 10 17.42 1.51 7.36
N ILE A 11 16.25 1.03 6.92
CA ILE A 11 16.06 -0.38 6.59
C ILE A 11 16.92 -0.79 5.42
N ASP A 12 16.97 -0.01 4.35
CA ASP A 12 17.76 -0.36 3.18
C ASP A 12 19.25 -0.47 3.52
N GLU A 13 19.76 0.42 4.38
CA GLU A 13 21.13 0.34 4.92
C GLU A 13 21.34 -0.87 5.82
N CYS A 14 20.40 -1.13 6.74
CA CYS A 14 20.43 -2.31 7.60
C CYS A 14 20.40 -3.61 6.77
N ALA A 15 19.53 -3.68 5.76
CA ALA A 15 19.37 -4.82 4.90
C ALA A 15 20.63 -5.07 4.05
N LYS A 16 21.31 -4.03 3.57
CA LYS A 16 22.61 -4.17 2.89
C LYS A 16 23.66 -4.85 3.77
N MET A 17 23.73 -4.47 5.04
CA MET A 17 24.64 -5.08 6.01
C MET A 17 24.26 -6.53 6.30
N VAL A 18 22.98 -6.79 6.59
CA VAL A 18 22.48 -8.14 6.95
C VAL A 18 22.64 -9.11 5.78
N CYS A 19 22.34 -8.67 4.56
CA CYS A 19 22.40 -9.46 3.34
C CYS A 19 23.81 -9.56 2.73
N HIS A 20 24.86 -9.05 3.39
CA HIS A 20 26.23 -9.11 2.86
C HIS A 20 26.74 -10.56 2.70
N GLY A 21 26.39 -11.45 3.63
CA GLY A 21 26.72 -12.87 3.57
C GLY A 21 25.54 -13.75 3.99
N GLN A 22 25.54 -15.01 3.56
CA GLN A 22 24.49 -15.95 3.95
C GLN A 22 24.49 -16.21 5.47
N HIS A 23 25.68 -16.34 6.07
CA HIS A 23 25.81 -16.55 7.51
C HIS A 23 25.38 -15.33 8.33
N THR A 24 25.70 -14.10 7.88
CA THR A 24 25.22 -12.87 8.54
C THR A 24 23.70 -12.75 8.45
N TYR A 25 23.12 -13.13 7.31
CA TYR A 25 21.67 -13.15 7.12
C TYR A 25 20.99 -14.17 8.05
N VAL A 26 21.48 -15.41 8.11
CA VAL A 26 20.95 -16.45 9.02
C VAL A 26 21.03 -15.99 10.48
N TYR A 27 22.20 -15.53 10.92
CA TYR A 27 22.40 -15.06 12.29
C TYR A 27 21.42 -13.93 12.65
N SER A 28 21.31 -12.93 11.77
CA SER A 28 20.43 -11.78 11.99
C SER A 28 18.96 -12.19 12.03
N LEU A 29 18.51 -13.05 11.12
CA LEU A 29 17.12 -13.51 11.11
C LEU A 29 16.77 -14.38 12.31
N VAL A 30 17.67 -15.24 12.79
CA VAL A 30 17.46 -16.00 14.02
C VAL A 30 17.24 -15.04 15.20
N LEU A 31 18.09 -14.03 15.32
CA LEU A 31 17.98 -13.02 16.39
C LEU A 31 16.66 -12.24 16.29
N LEU A 32 16.29 -11.77 15.10
CA LEU A 32 15.02 -11.09 14.87
C LEU A 32 13.82 -12.01 15.16
N GLN A 33 13.92 -13.31 14.87
CA GLN A 33 12.86 -14.29 15.15
C GLN A 33 12.69 -14.57 16.65
N VAL A 34 13.77 -14.54 17.42
CA VAL A 34 13.68 -14.62 18.89
C VAL A 34 13.01 -13.37 19.45
N LEU A 35 13.47 -12.19 19.02
CA LEU A 35 12.93 -10.90 19.45
C LEU A 35 11.48 -10.67 19.00
N SER A 36 11.04 -11.26 17.89
CA SER A 36 9.66 -11.12 17.40
C SER A 36 8.62 -11.82 18.29
N ARG A 37 9.06 -12.71 19.18
CA ARG A 37 8.20 -13.41 20.16
C ARG A 37 7.86 -12.56 21.37
N GLU A 38 8.54 -11.43 21.55
CA GLU A 38 8.26 -10.52 22.65
C GLU A 38 6.88 -9.88 22.51
N GLY A 39 6.08 -9.93 23.58
CA GLY A 39 4.71 -9.41 23.57
C GLY A 39 4.63 -7.90 23.34
N ARG A 40 5.68 -7.15 23.69
CA ARG A 40 5.80 -5.71 23.44
C ARG A 40 6.81 -5.46 22.33
N GLY A 41 6.34 -4.94 21.19
CA GLY A 41 7.21 -4.55 20.08
C GLY A 41 7.65 -5.70 19.15
N GLY A 42 7.36 -6.96 19.48
CA GLY A 42 7.72 -8.11 18.62
C GLY A 42 7.14 -8.04 17.21
N SER A 43 5.95 -7.46 17.04
CA SER A 43 5.35 -7.20 15.72
C SER A 43 6.19 -6.27 14.84
N ASN A 44 6.84 -5.27 15.44
CA ASN A 44 7.71 -4.33 14.73
C ASN A 44 8.99 -5.04 14.26
N ILE A 45 9.51 -5.95 15.08
CA ILE A 45 10.66 -6.78 14.73
C ILE A 45 10.31 -7.77 13.61
N LYS A 46 9.13 -8.41 13.69
CA LYS A 46 8.61 -9.28 12.60
C LYS A 46 8.50 -8.49 11.29
N ARG A 47 8.01 -7.24 11.35
CA ARG A 47 7.93 -6.34 10.18
C ARG A 47 9.32 -5.99 9.63
N LEU A 48 10.28 -5.66 10.48
CA LEU A 48 11.67 -5.40 10.07
C LEU A 48 12.28 -6.61 9.37
N ALA A 49 12.12 -7.80 9.93
CA ALA A 49 12.59 -9.04 9.31
C ALA A 49 11.97 -9.26 7.91
N GLN A 50 10.68 -9.00 7.76
CA GLN A 50 10.00 -9.09 6.46
C GLN A 50 10.56 -8.11 5.43
N GLU A 51 10.86 -6.86 5.81
CA GLU A 51 11.45 -5.88 4.90
C GLU A 51 12.90 -6.22 4.52
N ILE A 52 13.70 -6.76 5.46
CA ILE A 52 15.04 -7.27 5.16
C ILE A 52 14.96 -8.44 4.17
N THR A 53 14.05 -9.39 4.39
CA THR A 53 13.79 -10.50 3.46
C THR A 53 13.37 -10.01 2.07
N LYS A 54 12.48 -9.02 2.00
CA LYS A 54 12.06 -8.39 0.75
C LYS A 54 13.25 -7.75 0.01
N CYS A 55 14.14 -7.08 0.73
CA CYS A 55 15.36 -6.49 0.15
C CYS A 55 16.31 -7.58 -0.39
N ALA A 56 16.51 -8.67 0.37
CA ALA A 56 17.32 -9.81 -0.07
C ALA A 56 16.78 -10.42 -1.38
N GLN A 57 15.46 -10.57 -1.47
CA GLN A 57 14.78 -11.09 -2.67
C GLN A 57 14.92 -10.16 -3.88
N LYS A 58 14.78 -8.84 -3.68
CA LYS A 58 15.04 -7.84 -4.74
C LYS A 58 16.48 -7.93 -5.27
N ASN A 59 17.43 -8.25 -4.40
CA ASN A 59 18.84 -8.49 -4.75
C ASN A 59 19.12 -9.91 -5.28
N ARG A 60 18.08 -10.69 -5.58
CA ARG A 60 18.14 -12.05 -6.15
C ARG A 60 18.81 -13.10 -5.24
N HIS A 61 18.80 -12.89 -3.92
CA HIS A 61 19.19 -13.93 -2.98
C HIS A 61 18.01 -14.86 -2.69
N ASP A 62 18.20 -16.19 -2.86
CA ASP A 62 17.21 -17.16 -2.41
C ASP A 62 17.32 -17.38 -0.89
N VAL A 63 16.40 -16.72 -0.17
CA VAL A 63 16.29 -16.75 1.29
C VAL A 63 15.19 -17.69 1.78
N THR A 64 14.55 -18.41 0.85
CA THR A 64 13.43 -19.31 1.12
C THR A 64 13.79 -20.43 2.10
N PRO A 65 14.91 -21.16 1.95
CA PRO A 65 15.24 -22.26 2.86
C PRO A 65 15.36 -21.80 4.32
N ILE A 66 15.95 -20.62 4.52
CA ILE A 66 16.15 -20.01 5.84
C ILE A 66 14.81 -19.61 6.44
N SER A 67 13.97 -18.93 5.67
CA SER A 67 12.64 -18.50 6.10
C SER A 67 11.75 -19.69 6.48
N MET A 68 11.79 -20.78 5.71
CA MET A 68 11.03 -21.99 5.98
C MET A 68 11.52 -22.73 7.24
N ALA A 69 12.83 -22.78 7.46
CA ALA A 69 13.40 -23.38 8.66
C ALA A 69 12.98 -22.63 9.95
N LEU A 70 12.94 -21.30 9.91
CA LEU A 70 12.64 -20.45 11.09
C LEU A 70 11.16 -20.41 11.47
N ASN A 71 10.25 -20.71 10.53
CA ASN A 71 8.80 -20.65 10.74
C ASN A 71 8.20 -21.98 11.22
N GLY A 72 9.02 -22.97 11.58
CA GLY A 72 8.53 -24.26 12.06
C GLY A 72 7.86 -25.12 10.98
N ALA A 73 8.12 -24.81 9.69
CA ALA A 73 7.53 -25.53 8.56
C ALA A 73 7.92 -27.02 8.55
N ALA A 74 9.05 -27.37 9.19
CA ALA A 74 9.58 -28.73 9.32
C ALA A 74 8.57 -29.75 9.85
N SER A 75 7.64 -29.32 10.71
CA SER A 75 6.59 -30.20 11.26
C SER A 75 5.49 -30.55 10.24
N PHE A 76 5.45 -29.88 9.09
CA PHE A 76 4.45 -30.06 8.03
C PHE A 76 5.11 -30.23 6.66
N PRO A 77 5.76 -31.37 6.38
CA PRO A 77 6.66 -31.53 5.23
C PRO A 77 6.00 -31.25 3.87
N GLN A 78 4.75 -31.69 3.67
CA GLN A 78 4.04 -31.46 2.41
C GLN A 78 3.74 -29.97 2.17
N ALA A 79 3.34 -29.23 3.22
CA ALA A 79 3.08 -27.80 3.11
C ALA A 79 4.39 -27.02 2.93
N GLN A 80 5.44 -27.40 3.66
CA GLN A 80 6.77 -26.83 3.50
C GLN A 80 7.31 -27.01 2.08
N GLN A 81 7.24 -28.21 1.53
CA GLN A 81 7.75 -28.50 0.20
C GLN A 81 7.03 -27.67 -0.88
N ALA A 82 5.69 -27.62 -0.81
CA ALA A 82 4.88 -26.83 -1.73
C ALA A 82 5.20 -25.32 -1.64
N LEU A 83 5.30 -24.76 -0.42
CA LEU A 83 5.67 -23.36 -0.23
C LEU A 83 7.10 -23.09 -0.70
N THR A 84 8.06 -23.96 -0.37
CA THR A 84 9.46 -23.78 -0.76
C THR A 84 9.61 -23.75 -2.27
N SER A 85 8.98 -24.69 -2.97
CA SER A 85 8.93 -24.75 -4.44
C SER A 85 8.42 -23.45 -5.06
N MET A 86 7.29 -22.92 -4.57
CA MET A 86 6.69 -21.69 -5.11
C MET A 86 7.48 -20.43 -4.75
N LEU A 87 7.98 -20.32 -3.53
CA LEU A 87 8.69 -19.13 -3.03
C LEU A 87 10.09 -19.00 -3.63
N SER A 88 10.86 -20.09 -3.72
CA SER A 88 12.18 -20.07 -4.39
C SER A 88 12.08 -19.72 -5.88
N ARG A 89 10.98 -20.12 -6.55
CA ARG A 89 10.70 -19.76 -7.94
C ARG A 89 10.03 -18.39 -8.12
N ASN A 90 9.59 -17.79 -7.02
CA ASN A 90 8.72 -16.61 -7.01
C ASN A 90 7.52 -16.73 -7.97
N ALA A 91 6.89 -17.91 -8.00
CA ALA A 91 5.78 -18.22 -8.91
C ALA A 91 4.87 -19.30 -8.32
N LEU A 92 3.55 -19.10 -8.46
CA LEU A 92 2.57 -20.12 -8.05
C LEU A 92 2.41 -21.16 -9.14
N ASN A 93 2.14 -22.40 -8.74
CA ASN A 93 1.74 -23.44 -9.67
C ASN A 93 0.51 -24.23 -9.14
N PRO A 94 -0.37 -24.74 -10.03
CA PRO A 94 -1.61 -25.36 -9.61
C PRO A 94 -1.46 -26.63 -8.77
N ALA A 95 -0.37 -27.37 -8.94
CA ALA A 95 -0.09 -28.60 -8.20
C ALA A 95 0.19 -28.30 -6.72
N ASP A 96 1.15 -27.41 -6.46
CA ASP A 96 1.52 -27.00 -5.09
C ASP A 96 0.37 -26.26 -4.40
N ILE A 97 -0.40 -25.43 -5.13
CA ILE A 97 -1.62 -24.82 -4.60
C ILE A 97 -2.67 -25.88 -4.19
N SER A 98 -2.81 -26.95 -4.98
CA SER A 98 -3.74 -28.04 -4.63
C SER A 98 -3.28 -28.82 -3.40
N VAL A 99 -1.96 -29.01 -3.22
CA VAL A 99 -1.38 -29.60 -2.00
C VAL A 99 -1.67 -28.73 -0.78
N LEU A 100 -1.40 -27.42 -0.86
CA LEU A 100 -1.70 -26.49 0.23
C LEU A 100 -3.19 -26.44 0.55
N TYR A 101 -4.04 -26.31 -0.47
CA TYR A 101 -5.49 -26.31 -0.28
C TYR A 101 -5.96 -27.54 0.49
N ARG A 102 -5.47 -28.74 0.13
CA ARG A 102 -5.80 -29.98 0.85
C ARG A 102 -5.35 -29.91 2.31
N ASN A 103 -4.12 -29.48 2.57
CA ASN A 103 -3.56 -29.38 3.93
C ASN A 103 -4.33 -28.38 4.80
N TYR A 104 -4.81 -27.27 4.24
CA TYR A 104 -5.57 -26.24 4.98
C TYR A 104 -7.08 -26.49 5.02
N SER A 105 -7.57 -27.53 4.36
CA SER A 105 -8.97 -27.94 4.38
C SER A 105 -9.25 -29.05 5.41
N THR A 106 -8.22 -29.60 6.04
CA THR A 106 -8.36 -30.61 7.10
C THR A 106 -8.92 -30.01 8.40
N SER A 107 -9.29 -30.89 9.33
CA SER A 107 -9.67 -30.52 10.70
C SER A 107 -8.52 -29.94 11.52
N ASP A 108 -7.29 -30.40 11.24
CA ASP A 108 -6.05 -29.94 11.87
C ASP A 108 -5.09 -29.40 10.79
N PRO A 109 -5.24 -28.14 10.37
CA PRO A 109 -4.41 -27.55 9.33
C PRO A 109 -3.06 -27.07 9.90
N PRO A 110 -2.06 -26.85 9.04
CA PRO A 110 -0.79 -26.25 9.46
C PRO A 110 -0.98 -24.84 10.07
N PRO A 111 0.02 -24.32 10.82
CA PRO A 111 -0.02 -22.99 11.43
C PRO A 111 -0.27 -21.88 10.40
N LEU A 112 -1.11 -20.90 10.75
CA LEU A 112 -1.48 -19.80 9.86
C LEU A 112 -0.27 -18.98 9.39
N ASP A 113 0.76 -18.87 10.24
CA ASP A 113 1.99 -18.12 9.93
C ASP A 113 2.71 -18.63 8.66
N LEU A 114 2.54 -19.91 8.28
CA LEU A 114 3.15 -20.46 7.08
C LEU A 114 2.56 -19.87 5.79
N ILE A 115 1.24 -19.69 5.73
CA ILE A 115 0.55 -19.08 4.57
C ILE A 115 0.37 -17.56 4.70
N ARG A 116 0.65 -16.98 5.88
CA ARG A 116 0.77 -15.52 6.08
C ARG A 116 2.15 -14.98 5.70
N ASN A 117 2.90 -15.72 4.87
CA ASN A 117 4.13 -15.22 4.27
C ASN A 117 3.81 -14.09 3.28
N PRO A 118 4.41 -12.88 3.43
CA PRO A 118 4.10 -11.74 2.57
C PRO A 118 4.30 -12.00 1.07
N GLN A 119 5.37 -12.70 0.68
CA GLN A 119 5.64 -13.04 -0.71
C GLN A 119 4.58 -13.99 -1.26
N PHE A 120 4.15 -14.99 -0.47
CA PHE A 120 3.08 -15.91 -0.88
C PHE A 120 1.75 -15.17 -1.09
N LEU A 121 1.38 -14.29 -0.16
CA LEU A 121 0.16 -13.47 -0.28
C LEU A 121 0.22 -12.54 -1.49
N GLU A 122 1.37 -11.91 -1.74
CA GLU A 122 1.59 -11.07 -2.92
C GLU A 122 1.43 -11.87 -4.22
N LEU A 123 1.96 -13.10 -4.28
CA LEU A 123 1.79 -13.99 -5.43
C LEU A 123 0.33 -14.40 -5.66
N LEU A 124 -0.44 -14.65 -4.59
CA LEU A 124 -1.88 -14.94 -4.66
C LEU A 124 -2.66 -13.72 -5.15
N VAL A 125 -2.39 -12.54 -4.59
CA VAL A 125 -3.00 -11.28 -5.01
C VAL A 125 -2.67 -10.99 -6.48
N ASN A 126 -1.42 -11.15 -6.89
CA ASN A 126 -1.03 -10.98 -8.30
C ASN A 126 -1.81 -11.93 -9.21
N SER A 127 -1.90 -13.21 -8.85
CA SER A 127 -2.59 -14.22 -9.67
C SER A 127 -4.09 -13.98 -9.79
N LEU A 128 -4.70 -13.33 -8.80
CA LEU A 128 -6.14 -13.05 -8.76
C LEU A 128 -6.50 -11.65 -9.30
N PHE A 129 -5.70 -10.63 -9.08
CA PHE A 129 -6.12 -9.24 -9.35
C PHE A 129 -5.30 -8.54 -10.42
N LYS A 130 -4.16 -9.09 -10.85
CA LYS A 130 -3.39 -8.49 -11.95
C LYS A 130 -4.16 -8.67 -13.27
N PRO A 131 -4.43 -7.58 -14.02
CA PRO A 131 -5.05 -7.67 -15.34
C PRO A 131 -4.31 -8.61 -16.29
N GLY A 132 -5.06 -9.31 -17.14
CA GLY A 132 -4.51 -10.17 -18.19
C GLY A 132 -4.05 -11.57 -17.74
N ILE A 133 -4.03 -11.87 -16.43
CA ILE A 133 -3.74 -13.22 -15.94
C ILE A 133 -4.97 -14.12 -16.13
N LYS A 134 -4.82 -15.16 -16.95
CA LYS A 134 -5.83 -16.22 -17.12
C LYS A 134 -5.55 -17.36 -16.17
N LEU A 135 -6.35 -17.48 -15.11
CA LEU A 135 -6.26 -18.57 -14.16
C LEU A 135 -7.10 -19.76 -14.63
N ASN A 136 -6.60 -20.99 -14.44
CA ASN A 136 -7.39 -22.18 -14.74
C ASN A 136 -8.65 -22.23 -13.83
N PRO A 137 -9.88 -22.29 -14.39
CA PRO A 137 -11.12 -22.35 -13.63
C PRO A 137 -11.17 -23.47 -12.59
N GLU A 138 -10.56 -24.63 -12.87
CA GLU A 138 -10.53 -25.80 -11.97
C GLU A 138 -9.76 -25.54 -10.67
N HIS A 139 -8.81 -24.60 -10.70
CA HIS A 139 -7.98 -24.26 -9.54
C HIS A 139 -8.38 -22.94 -8.88
N LYS A 140 -9.19 -22.11 -9.54
CA LYS A 140 -9.59 -20.78 -9.06
C LYS A 140 -10.07 -20.74 -7.62
N SER A 141 -11.02 -21.61 -7.29
CA SER A 141 -11.59 -21.70 -5.94
C SER A 141 -10.53 -22.00 -4.87
N LYS A 142 -9.45 -22.72 -5.22
CA LYS A 142 -8.34 -23.06 -4.31
C LYS A 142 -7.46 -21.85 -4.00
N TYR A 143 -7.17 -21.02 -5.00
CA TYR A 143 -6.40 -19.77 -4.82
C TYR A 143 -7.18 -18.81 -3.91
N ILE A 144 -8.48 -18.66 -4.18
CA ILE A 144 -9.38 -17.79 -3.41
C ILE A 144 -9.53 -18.32 -1.98
N TYR A 145 -9.70 -19.63 -1.80
CA TYR A 145 -9.74 -20.24 -0.48
C TYR A 145 -8.47 -19.96 0.31
N LEU A 146 -7.28 -20.18 -0.25
CA LEU A 146 -6.02 -19.97 0.47
C LEU A 146 -5.82 -18.49 0.86
N LEU A 147 -6.15 -17.56 -0.04
CA LEU A 147 -6.06 -16.13 0.26
C LEU A 147 -7.07 -15.71 1.34
N ALA A 148 -8.32 -16.15 1.23
CA ALA A 148 -9.36 -15.88 2.22
C ALA A 148 -9.00 -16.51 3.58
N PHE A 149 -8.53 -17.75 3.58
CA PHE A 149 -8.15 -18.48 4.79
C PHE A 149 -7.00 -17.77 5.52
N ALA A 150 -5.96 -17.36 4.80
CA ALA A 150 -4.84 -16.62 5.40
C ALA A 150 -5.26 -15.28 6.02
N THR A 151 -6.30 -14.64 5.49
CA THR A 151 -6.67 -13.26 5.84
C THR A 151 -7.87 -13.13 6.78
N SER A 152 -8.72 -14.16 6.90
CA SER A 152 -9.94 -14.12 7.72
C SER A 152 -9.91 -15.08 8.92
N VAL A 153 -9.17 -16.19 8.84
CA VAL A 153 -9.14 -17.19 9.92
C VAL A 153 -8.26 -16.70 11.07
N SER A 154 -8.73 -16.85 12.30
CA SER A 154 -7.96 -16.50 13.49
C SER A 154 -7.82 -17.70 14.44
N GLU A 155 -6.68 -17.77 15.12
CA GLU A 155 -6.42 -18.75 16.17
C GLU A 155 -6.91 -18.17 17.51
N LEU A 156 -7.93 -18.79 18.09
CA LEU A 156 -8.41 -18.50 19.43
C LEU A 156 -7.53 -19.20 20.48
N PRO A 157 -7.54 -18.75 21.75
CA PRO A 157 -6.90 -19.46 22.83
C PRO A 157 -7.31 -20.94 22.83
N LYS A 158 -6.35 -21.86 23.02
CA LYS A 158 -6.48 -23.34 22.88
C LYS A 158 -6.43 -23.89 21.44
N LYS A 159 -5.87 -23.14 20.47
CA LYS A 159 -5.69 -23.58 19.07
C LYS A 159 -7.00 -23.90 18.33
N ILE A 160 -8.10 -23.26 18.73
CA ILE A 160 -9.37 -23.39 18.03
C ILE A 160 -9.37 -22.36 16.90
N LEU A 161 -9.67 -22.80 15.67
CA LEU A 161 -9.74 -21.91 14.52
C LEU A 161 -11.12 -21.29 14.39
N ASN A 162 -11.19 -19.97 14.41
CA ASN A 162 -12.37 -19.22 14.03
C ASN A 162 -12.41 -19.06 12.50
N LYS A 163 -13.50 -19.52 11.87
CA LYS A 163 -13.71 -19.47 10.41
C LYS A 163 -14.99 -18.69 10.03
N ASP A 164 -15.56 -17.90 10.94
CA ASP A 164 -16.87 -17.26 10.74
C ASP A 164 -16.89 -16.35 9.51
N GLU A 165 -15.81 -15.58 9.30
CA GLU A 165 -15.71 -14.64 8.17
C GLU A 165 -15.24 -15.30 6.87
N LEU A 166 -14.75 -16.54 6.90
CA LEU A 166 -14.09 -17.18 5.76
C LEU A 166 -14.97 -17.19 4.51
N LYS A 167 -16.23 -17.57 4.66
CA LYS A 167 -17.17 -17.70 3.54
C LYS A 167 -17.47 -16.34 2.90
N VAL A 168 -17.68 -15.30 3.70
CA VAL A 168 -17.99 -13.96 3.19
C VAL A 168 -16.76 -13.31 2.54
N THR A 169 -15.57 -13.52 3.10
CA THR A 169 -14.31 -13.08 2.50
C THR A 169 -14.05 -13.77 1.15
N MET A 170 -14.27 -15.09 1.05
CA MET A 170 -14.15 -15.81 -0.22
C MET A 170 -15.10 -15.25 -1.28
N GLN A 171 -16.35 -14.99 -0.91
CA GLN A 171 -17.35 -14.42 -1.83
C GLN A 171 -16.96 -13.01 -2.30
N ALA A 172 -16.43 -12.17 -1.40
CA ALA A 172 -15.97 -10.83 -1.75
C ALA A 172 -14.77 -10.88 -2.73
N ILE A 173 -13.79 -11.75 -2.47
CA ILE A 173 -12.66 -11.97 -3.38
C ILE A 173 -13.13 -12.46 -4.76
N GLU A 174 -14.03 -13.46 -4.81
CA GLU A 174 -14.56 -14.02 -6.05
C GLU A 174 -15.29 -12.97 -6.90
N LYS A 175 -16.13 -12.13 -6.27
CA LYS A 175 -16.87 -11.06 -6.94
C LYS A 175 -15.92 -10.04 -7.57
N VAL A 176 -14.97 -9.53 -6.78
CA VAL A 176 -14.03 -8.50 -7.26
C VAL A 176 -13.05 -9.07 -8.27
N HIS A 177 -12.55 -10.29 -8.08
CA HIS A 177 -11.74 -10.97 -9.08
C HIS A 177 -12.46 -11.05 -10.43
N SER A 178 -13.75 -11.42 -10.43
CA SER A 178 -14.53 -11.52 -11.67
C SER A 178 -14.60 -10.17 -12.39
N ILE A 179 -14.79 -9.07 -11.65
CA ILE A 179 -14.77 -7.70 -12.20
C ILE A 179 -13.39 -7.34 -12.77
N CYS A 180 -12.31 -7.57 -12.02
CA CYS A 180 -10.94 -7.24 -12.42
C CYS A 180 -10.42 -8.10 -13.59
N SER A 181 -10.93 -9.33 -13.74
CA SER A 181 -10.52 -10.28 -14.79
C SER A 181 -11.12 -9.95 -16.16
N THR A 182 -12.27 -9.29 -16.18
CA THR A 182 -12.93 -8.84 -17.39
C THR A 182 -12.35 -7.51 -17.85
N SER A 183 -11.94 -7.41 -19.11
CA SER A 183 -11.52 -6.15 -19.74
C SER A 183 -12.76 -5.29 -20.02
N LYS A 184 -13.35 -4.74 -18.96
CA LYS A 184 -14.55 -3.91 -19.01
C LYS A 184 -14.17 -2.48 -19.41
N GLY A 185 -14.95 -1.88 -20.31
CA GLY A 185 -14.89 -0.44 -20.55
C GLY A 185 -15.39 0.34 -19.32
N SER A 186 -15.12 1.65 -19.25
CA SER A 186 -15.48 2.50 -18.11
C SER A 186 -16.96 2.40 -17.74
N SER A 187 -17.87 2.33 -18.72
CA SER A 187 -19.32 2.22 -18.52
C SER A 187 -19.76 0.93 -17.81
N GLU A 188 -19.13 -0.19 -18.14
CA GLU A 188 -19.41 -1.49 -17.51
C GLU A 188 -18.86 -1.56 -16.08
N LEU A 189 -17.79 -0.82 -15.79
CA LEU A 189 -17.24 -0.71 -14.44
C LEU A 189 -18.16 0.10 -13.52
N ILE A 190 -18.83 1.15 -14.04
CA ILE A 190 -19.81 1.95 -13.27
C ILE A 190 -20.93 1.07 -12.73
N ALA A 191 -21.44 0.13 -13.54
CA ALA A 191 -22.51 -0.78 -13.12
C ALA A 191 -22.12 -1.67 -11.93
N GLU A 192 -20.82 -1.94 -11.76
CA GLU A 192 -20.29 -2.78 -10.69
C GLU A 192 -19.82 -1.97 -9.46
N LEU A 193 -19.91 -0.64 -9.50
CA LEU A 193 -19.32 0.23 -8.48
C LEU A 193 -19.89 -0.02 -7.08
N SER A 194 -21.21 -0.26 -6.97
CA SER A 194 -21.84 -0.62 -5.70
C SER A 194 -21.29 -1.94 -5.12
N THR A 195 -21.04 -2.93 -5.97
CA THR A 195 -20.44 -4.20 -5.57
C THR A 195 -19.01 -3.98 -5.08
N LEU A 196 -18.23 -3.16 -5.80
CA LEU A 196 -16.85 -2.83 -5.43
C LEU A 196 -16.77 -2.14 -4.07
N TYR A 197 -17.56 -1.10 -3.82
CA TYR A 197 -17.58 -0.38 -2.53
C TYR A 197 -17.95 -1.29 -1.36
N ASN A 198 -18.93 -2.19 -1.55
CA ASN A 198 -19.28 -3.15 -0.51
C ASN A 198 -18.15 -4.14 -0.22
N CYS A 199 -17.41 -4.58 -1.24
CA CYS A 199 -16.33 -5.56 -1.09
C CYS A 199 -15.01 -4.94 -0.60
N ILE A 200 -14.74 -3.66 -0.93
CA ILE A 200 -13.53 -2.93 -0.50
C ILE A 200 -13.38 -2.89 1.01
N ARG A 201 -14.49 -2.96 1.77
CA ARG A 201 -14.47 -3.06 3.24
C ARG A 201 -13.64 -4.24 3.78
N PHE A 202 -13.42 -5.29 2.98
CA PHE A 202 -12.49 -6.37 3.34
C PHE A 202 -11.05 -5.96 2.98
N PRO A 203 -10.10 -5.91 3.94
CA PRO A 203 -8.73 -5.44 3.69
C PRO A 203 -8.02 -6.17 2.54
N VAL A 204 -8.20 -7.49 2.45
CA VAL A 204 -7.60 -8.31 1.37
C VAL A 204 -8.14 -7.95 -0.02
N VAL A 205 -9.42 -7.58 -0.11
CA VAL A 205 -10.02 -7.12 -1.36
C VAL A 205 -9.46 -5.75 -1.72
N SER A 206 -9.32 -4.85 -0.75
CA SER A 206 -8.66 -3.55 -0.96
C SER A 206 -7.23 -3.69 -1.48
N VAL A 207 -6.44 -4.60 -0.93
CA VAL A 207 -5.09 -4.91 -1.46
C VAL A 207 -5.16 -5.39 -2.91
N GLY A 208 -6.14 -6.23 -3.23
CA GLY A 208 -6.41 -6.67 -4.61
C GLY A 208 -6.79 -5.52 -5.55
N VAL A 209 -7.70 -4.63 -5.12
CA VAL A 209 -8.14 -3.47 -5.89
C VAL A 209 -6.98 -2.49 -6.11
N ILE A 210 -6.17 -2.19 -5.09
CA ILE A 210 -4.97 -1.35 -5.26
C ILE A 210 -4.06 -1.98 -6.32
N ARG A 211 -3.84 -3.29 -6.27
CA ARG A 211 -2.97 -3.98 -7.23
C ARG A 211 -3.52 -3.92 -8.65
N TRP A 212 -4.82 -4.15 -8.81
CA TRP A 212 -5.51 -4.05 -10.08
C TRP A 212 -5.41 -2.63 -10.65
N VAL A 213 -5.80 -1.62 -9.85
CA VAL A 213 -5.71 -0.20 -10.21
C VAL A 213 -4.29 0.19 -10.57
N GLU A 214 -3.29 -0.13 -9.74
CA GLU A 214 -1.87 0.14 -10.03
C GLU A 214 -1.48 -0.39 -11.41
N CYS A 215 -1.81 -1.64 -11.72
CA CYS A 215 -1.46 -2.23 -13.00
C CYS A 215 -2.16 -1.53 -14.16
N THR A 216 -3.43 -1.17 -14.02
CA THR A 216 -4.22 -0.51 -15.07
C THR A 216 -3.79 0.94 -15.31
N VAL A 217 -3.66 1.76 -14.26
CA VAL A 217 -3.40 3.20 -14.40
C VAL A 217 -1.93 3.51 -14.71
N THR A 218 -1.03 2.55 -14.51
CA THR A 218 0.39 2.68 -14.89
C THR A 218 0.68 2.24 -16.31
N GLU A 219 -0.33 1.77 -17.06
CA GLU A 219 -0.18 1.53 -18.50
C GLU A 219 0.07 2.85 -19.25
N PRO A 220 1.08 2.94 -20.13
CA PRO A 220 1.44 4.20 -20.81
C PRO A 220 0.30 4.82 -21.64
N SER A 221 -0.66 4.01 -22.09
CA SER A 221 -1.82 4.47 -22.86
C SER A 221 -3.00 4.91 -22.00
N TYR A 222 -2.99 4.66 -20.69
CA TYR A 222 -4.15 4.85 -19.83
C TYR A 222 -4.71 6.28 -19.88
N PHE A 223 -3.87 7.27 -19.57
CA PHE A 223 -4.28 8.68 -19.56
C PHE A 223 -4.52 9.27 -20.95
N LYS A 224 -4.12 8.57 -22.02
CA LYS A 224 -4.47 8.96 -23.40
C LYS A 224 -5.90 8.57 -23.74
N LEU A 225 -6.35 7.44 -23.20
CA LEU A 225 -7.67 6.86 -23.48
C LEU A 225 -8.73 7.33 -22.48
N CYS A 226 -8.32 7.67 -21.27
CA CYS A 226 -9.22 8.16 -20.23
C CYS A 226 -9.30 9.68 -20.26
N THR A 227 -10.44 10.21 -20.73
CA THR A 227 -10.72 11.65 -20.81
C THR A 227 -11.55 12.16 -19.63
N GLU A 228 -11.87 11.30 -18.66
CA GLU A 228 -12.64 11.65 -17.47
C GLU A 228 -11.80 12.49 -16.51
N HIS A 229 -12.40 13.53 -15.92
CA HIS A 229 -11.73 14.38 -14.92
C HIS A 229 -11.25 13.57 -13.70
N THR A 230 -12.01 12.55 -13.29
CA THR A 230 -11.62 11.66 -12.20
C THR A 230 -11.91 10.22 -12.61
N PRO A 231 -10.89 9.51 -13.14
CA PRO A 231 -11.06 8.13 -13.54
C PRO A 231 -11.55 7.27 -12.38
N ILE A 232 -12.54 6.41 -12.64
CA ILE A 232 -13.16 5.53 -11.61
C ILE A 232 -12.10 4.74 -10.82
N HIS A 233 -11.03 4.31 -11.48
CA HIS A 233 -9.93 3.57 -10.87
C HIS A 233 -9.28 4.36 -9.71
N LEU A 234 -9.11 5.68 -9.86
CA LEU A 234 -8.55 6.54 -8.82
C LEU A 234 -9.59 6.88 -7.76
N ALA A 235 -10.86 7.06 -8.14
CA ALA A 235 -11.95 7.24 -7.18
C ALA A 235 -12.14 6.01 -6.27
N LEU A 236 -11.89 4.80 -6.76
CA LEU A 236 -11.90 3.59 -5.92
C LEU A 236 -10.81 3.63 -4.85
N LEU A 237 -9.65 4.24 -5.13
CA LEU A 237 -8.59 4.39 -4.14
C LEU A 237 -9.03 5.31 -3.00
N ASP A 238 -9.81 6.35 -3.28
CA ASP A 238 -10.34 7.24 -2.23
C ASP A 238 -11.24 6.49 -1.22
N GLU A 239 -12.03 5.53 -1.70
CA GLU A 239 -12.83 4.66 -0.81
C GLU A 239 -11.93 3.70 0.00
N VAL A 240 -10.89 3.14 -0.63
CA VAL A 240 -9.91 2.29 0.07
C VAL A 240 -9.20 3.08 1.18
N VAL A 241 -8.80 4.32 0.90
CA VAL A 241 -8.18 5.22 1.87
C VAL A 241 -9.12 5.49 3.05
N THR A 242 -10.41 5.68 2.78
CA THR A 242 -11.42 5.91 3.81
C THR A 242 -11.59 4.68 4.71
N CYS A 243 -11.54 3.48 4.14
CA CYS A 243 -11.73 2.24 4.90
C CYS A 243 -10.47 1.73 5.63
N HIS A 244 -9.27 1.93 5.08
CA HIS A 244 -8.07 1.17 5.48
C HIS A 244 -6.81 2.04 5.70
N PRO A 245 -6.59 2.55 6.93
CA PRO A 245 -5.41 3.36 7.26
C PRO A 245 -4.05 2.69 6.98
N LEU A 246 -3.98 1.36 7.13
CA LEU A 246 -2.74 0.60 6.89
C LEU A 246 -2.33 0.56 5.41
N LEU A 247 -3.21 0.93 4.49
CA LEU A 247 -2.94 0.95 3.04
C LEU A 247 -2.57 2.33 2.52
N HIS A 248 -2.64 3.38 3.34
CA HIS A 248 -2.37 4.76 2.93
C HIS A 248 -1.01 4.94 2.30
N HIS A 249 0.04 4.36 2.89
CA HIS A 249 1.39 4.49 2.34
C HIS A 249 1.52 3.82 0.96
N GLN A 250 0.91 2.65 0.75
CA GLN A 250 0.93 1.98 -0.54
C GLN A 250 0.24 2.82 -1.62
N ILE A 251 -0.88 3.46 -1.28
CA ILE A 251 -1.62 4.34 -2.18
C ILE A 251 -0.84 5.63 -2.46
N LEU A 252 -0.22 6.23 -1.44
CA LEU A 252 0.65 7.40 -1.63
C LEU A 252 1.79 7.10 -2.60
N GLN A 253 2.46 5.95 -2.46
CA GLN A 253 3.53 5.55 -3.38
C GLN A 253 3.04 5.41 -4.82
N LEU A 254 1.81 4.93 -5.04
CA LEU A 254 1.20 4.91 -6.37
C LEU A 254 0.94 6.33 -6.88
N PHE A 255 0.37 7.22 -6.07
CA PHE A 255 0.14 8.61 -6.49
C PHE A 255 1.45 9.34 -6.82
N ILE A 256 2.49 9.16 -6.01
CA ILE A 256 3.84 9.70 -6.28
C ILE A 256 4.36 9.18 -7.62
N LYS A 257 4.30 7.85 -7.84
CA LYS A 257 4.75 7.24 -9.10
C LYS A 257 4.03 7.80 -10.32
N LEU A 258 2.72 8.06 -10.21
CA LEU A 258 1.93 8.64 -11.30
C LEU A 258 2.24 10.12 -11.48
N PHE A 259 2.40 10.88 -10.39
CA PHE A 259 2.71 12.30 -10.41
C PHE A 259 4.07 12.58 -11.07
N GLU A 260 5.07 11.75 -10.75
CA GLU A 260 6.43 11.82 -11.31
C GLU A 260 6.57 11.14 -12.69
N SER A 261 5.51 10.48 -13.18
CA SER A 261 5.56 9.80 -14.47
C SER A 261 5.70 10.82 -15.61
N LYS A 262 6.54 10.48 -16.60
CA LYS A 262 6.65 11.24 -17.84
C LYS A 262 5.47 10.91 -18.73
N GLN A 263 4.70 11.92 -19.10
CA GLN A 263 3.54 11.80 -19.97
C GLN A 263 3.77 12.57 -21.27
N ASP A 264 4.92 12.30 -21.92
CA ASP A 264 5.45 13.08 -23.06
C ASP A 264 4.50 13.12 -24.27
N GLU A 265 3.57 12.18 -24.35
CA GLU A 265 2.57 12.11 -25.43
C GLU A 265 1.27 12.87 -25.13
N LEU A 266 1.08 13.38 -23.91
CA LEU A 266 -0.06 14.22 -23.55
C LEU A 266 0.26 15.69 -23.77
N GLU A 267 -0.73 16.48 -24.16
CA GLU A 267 -0.60 17.94 -24.21
C GLU A 267 -0.27 18.51 -22.82
N ILE A 268 0.53 19.59 -22.78
CA ILE A 268 1.03 20.18 -21.53
C ILE A 268 -0.12 20.53 -20.56
N LEU A 269 -1.23 21.07 -21.08
CA LEU A 269 -2.39 21.40 -20.26
C LEU A 269 -3.05 20.15 -19.66
N VAL A 270 -3.13 19.06 -20.42
CA VAL A 270 -3.68 17.78 -19.94
C VAL A 270 -2.78 17.18 -18.86
N GLN A 271 -1.45 17.28 -19.01
CA GLN A 271 -0.50 16.86 -17.97
C GLN A 271 -0.68 17.65 -16.68
N LEU A 272 -0.91 18.97 -16.79
CA LEU A 272 -1.13 19.84 -15.64
C LEU A 272 -2.42 19.47 -14.89
N GLU A 273 -3.53 19.30 -15.60
CA GLU A 273 -4.81 18.88 -15.00
C GLU A 273 -4.74 17.48 -14.41
N MET A 274 -4.03 16.54 -15.04
CA MET A 274 -3.75 15.22 -14.46
C MET A 274 -3.00 15.33 -13.13
N ARG A 275 -1.99 16.20 -13.05
CA ARG A 275 -1.22 16.41 -11.81
C ARG A 275 -2.06 17.07 -10.72
N LYS A 276 -2.91 18.05 -11.04
CA LYS A 276 -3.88 18.62 -10.07
C LYS A 276 -4.83 17.54 -9.55
N MET A 277 -5.40 16.74 -10.44
CA MET A 277 -6.27 15.62 -10.06
C MET A 277 -5.57 14.65 -9.09
N LEU A 278 -4.28 14.35 -9.30
CA LEU A 278 -3.50 13.52 -8.37
C LEU A 278 -3.26 14.22 -7.02
N LEU A 279 -3.02 15.53 -7.02
CA LEU A 279 -2.91 16.32 -5.79
C LEU A 279 -4.21 16.29 -4.99
N ASP A 280 -5.39 16.35 -5.62
CA ASP A 280 -6.67 16.20 -4.92
C ASP A 280 -6.77 14.86 -4.18
N ARG A 281 -6.29 13.78 -4.81
CA ARG A 281 -6.27 12.46 -4.17
C ARG A 281 -5.28 12.42 -3.00
N MET A 282 -4.16 13.13 -3.10
CA MET A 282 -3.22 13.31 -1.98
C MET A 282 -3.82 14.15 -0.85
N VAL A 283 -4.62 15.18 -1.15
CA VAL A 283 -5.38 15.97 -0.17
C VAL A 283 -6.46 15.12 0.51
N ASN A 284 -7.15 14.25 -0.23
CA ASN A 284 -8.05 13.25 0.38
C ASN A 284 -7.28 12.31 1.33
N LEU A 285 -6.10 11.81 0.92
CA LEU A 285 -5.23 10.99 1.79
C LEU A 285 -4.83 11.72 3.08
N LEU A 286 -4.45 12.99 2.97
CA LEU A 286 -4.14 13.88 4.08
C LEU A 286 -5.34 14.02 5.02
N SER A 287 -6.52 14.27 4.46
CA SER A 287 -7.78 14.43 5.19
C SER A 287 -8.22 13.15 5.94
N ARG A 288 -7.69 11.99 5.54
CA ARG A 288 -7.90 10.69 6.22
C ARG A 288 -6.79 10.31 7.21
N GLY A 289 -5.85 11.22 7.50
CA GLY A 289 -4.85 11.06 8.54
C GLY A 289 -3.43 10.73 8.05
N CYS A 290 -3.21 10.60 6.73
CA CYS A 290 -1.87 10.42 6.17
C CYS A 290 -1.15 11.77 5.92
N VAL A 291 -1.19 12.66 6.92
CA VAL A 291 -0.78 14.06 6.76
C VAL A 291 0.73 14.19 6.53
N VAL A 292 1.53 13.68 7.47
CA VAL A 292 2.99 13.88 7.49
C VAL A 292 3.67 13.35 6.22
N PRO A 293 3.39 12.12 5.76
CA PRO A 293 4.02 11.60 4.53
C PRO A 293 3.69 12.43 3.29
N VAL A 294 2.42 12.88 3.15
CA VAL A 294 1.99 13.71 2.02
C VAL A 294 2.70 15.06 2.02
N VAL A 295 2.66 15.78 3.14
CA VAL A 295 3.28 17.12 3.23
C VAL A 295 4.81 17.02 3.08
N LYS A 296 5.43 15.97 3.63
CA LYS A 296 6.87 15.72 3.46
C LYS A 296 7.23 15.51 2.00
N TYR A 297 6.41 14.78 1.23
CA TYR A 297 6.61 14.60 -0.21
C TYR A 297 6.52 15.93 -0.97
N ILE A 298 5.46 16.72 -0.77
CA ILE A 298 5.29 18.02 -1.43
C ILE A 298 6.43 18.98 -1.09
N LYS A 299 6.88 18.98 0.18
CA LYS A 299 8.06 19.74 0.61
C LYS A 299 9.31 19.33 -0.15
N GLN A 300 9.52 18.04 -0.39
CA GLN A 300 10.66 17.54 -1.16
C GLN A 300 10.60 17.97 -2.63
N CYS A 301 9.42 17.91 -3.27
CA CYS A 301 9.21 18.42 -4.63
C CYS A 301 9.58 19.91 -4.73
N TRP A 302 9.11 20.72 -3.79
CA TRP A 302 9.46 22.14 -3.73
C TRP A 302 10.97 22.34 -3.54
N GLN A 303 11.60 21.64 -2.60
CA GLN A 303 13.04 21.77 -2.33
C GLN A 303 13.94 21.32 -3.50
N LYS A 304 13.51 20.32 -4.27
CA LYS A 304 14.23 19.86 -5.46
C LYS A 304 14.08 20.82 -6.64
N GLY A 305 12.98 21.57 -6.70
CA GLY A 305 12.68 22.48 -7.82
C GLY A 305 12.33 21.76 -9.12
N ASP A 306 11.92 20.48 -9.05
CA ASP A 306 11.54 19.67 -10.20
C ASP A 306 10.03 19.68 -10.51
N THR A 307 9.26 20.40 -9.69
CA THR A 307 7.80 20.53 -9.80
C THR A 307 7.40 21.99 -9.95
N ASP A 308 6.45 22.28 -10.83
CA ASP A 308 5.95 23.63 -11.10
C ASP A 308 5.36 24.28 -9.82
N ILE A 309 5.74 25.52 -9.55
CA ILE A 309 5.29 26.31 -8.39
C ILE A 309 3.76 26.41 -8.36
N SER A 310 3.09 26.48 -9.52
CA SER A 310 1.63 26.53 -9.60
C SER A 310 0.94 25.27 -9.06
N LEU A 311 1.57 24.10 -9.17
CA LEU A 311 1.07 22.85 -8.59
C LEU A 311 1.26 22.82 -7.07
N ILE A 312 2.40 23.32 -6.59
CA ILE A 312 2.65 23.44 -5.14
C ILE A 312 1.65 24.44 -4.53
N ARG A 313 1.42 25.58 -5.20
CA ARG A 313 0.40 26.56 -4.83
C ARG A 313 -0.99 25.93 -4.78
N TYR A 314 -1.36 25.19 -5.81
CA TYR A 314 -2.65 24.48 -5.87
C TYR A 314 -2.84 23.57 -4.66
N PHE A 315 -1.85 22.72 -4.35
CA PHE A 315 -1.90 21.86 -3.17
C PHE A 315 -2.06 22.66 -1.87
N VAL A 316 -1.32 23.77 -1.71
CA VAL A 316 -1.42 24.62 -0.52
C VAL A 316 -2.82 25.21 -0.37
N THR A 317 -3.42 25.69 -1.46
CA THR A 317 -4.81 26.19 -1.46
C THR A 317 -5.78 25.12 -0.96
N GLU A 318 -5.79 23.95 -1.59
CA GLU A 318 -6.72 22.87 -1.25
C GLU A 318 -6.54 22.39 0.21
N VAL A 319 -5.30 22.32 0.70
CA VAL A 319 -5.04 21.96 2.10
C VAL A 319 -5.55 23.02 3.07
N LEU A 320 -5.29 24.30 2.80
CA LEU A 320 -5.74 25.39 3.67
C LEU A 320 -7.27 25.49 3.73
N GLU A 321 -7.96 25.19 2.63
CA GLU A 321 -9.43 25.10 2.60
C GLU A 321 -9.98 23.89 3.37
N ALA A 322 -9.20 22.80 3.49
CA ALA A 322 -9.64 21.56 4.13
C ALA A 322 -9.33 21.46 5.63
N ILE A 323 -8.48 22.32 6.19
CA ILE A 323 -7.99 22.22 7.57
C ILE A 323 -8.49 23.35 8.47
N SER A 324 -8.49 23.10 9.78
CA SER A 324 -8.74 24.11 10.81
C SER A 324 -7.90 23.81 12.06
N HIS A 325 -7.78 24.80 12.95
CA HIS A 325 -7.04 24.67 14.21
C HIS A 325 -7.72 23.65 15.17
N PRO A 326 -6.99 23.02 16.12
CA PRO A 326 -5.56 23.19 16.43
C PRO A 326 -4.63 22.37 15.51
N TYR A 327 -3.52 22.99 15.09
CA TYR A 327 -2.48 22.33 14.30
C TYR A 327 -1.45 21.64 15.20
N THR A 328 -0.88 20.52 14.75
CA THR A 328 0.23 19.87 15.46
C THR A 328 1.57 20.51 15.09
N PHE A 329 2.53 20.48 16.02
CA PHE A 329 3.86 21.04 15.78
C PHE A 329 4.56 20.42 14.56
N GLU A 330 4.48 19.09 14.41
CA GLU A 330 5.08 18.38 13.26
C GLU A 330 4.51 18.84 11.92
N PHE A 331 3.19 19.05 11.85
CA PHE A 331 2.55 19.61 10.65
C PHE A 331 3.03 21.03 10.37
N VAL A 332 3.05 21.90 11.38
CA VAL A 332 3.49 23.30 11.24
C VAL A 332 4.94 23.37 10.75
N GLN A 333 5.86 22.58 11.31
CA GLN A 333 7.26 22.54 10.88
C GLN A 333 7.44 22.12 9.40
N LEU A 334 6.56 21.27 8.90
CA LEU A 334 6.62 20.81 7.51
C LEU A 334 5.94 21.80 6.56
N PHE A 335 4.76 22.32 6.93
CA PHE A 335 3.88 23.07 6.04
C PHE A 335 4.15 24.58 6.06
N LEU A 336 4.43 25.18 7.22
CA LEU A 336 4.65 26.63 7.36
C LEU A 336 5.73 27.18 6.41
N PRO A 337 6.91 26.55 6.22
CA PRO A 337 7.92 27.06 5.30
C PRO A 337 7.44 27.15 3.84
N ILE A 338 6.51 26.28 3.43
CA ILE A 338 5.92 26.29 2.08
C ILE A 338 4.91 27.43 1.97
N VAL A 339 4.09 27.62 3.00
CA VAL A 339 3.05 28.66 3.06
C VAL A 339 3.66 30.06 3.16
N GLU A 340 4.77 30.24 3.88
CA GLU A 340 5.44 31.54 4.01
C GLU A 340 6.13 32.01 2.72
N ASN A 341 6.45 31.10 1.81
CA ASN A 341 7.13 31.41 0.56
C ASN A 341 6.25 32.28 -0.37
N GLU A 342 6.72 33.49 -0.67
CA GLU A 342 5.99 34.47 -1.49
C GLU A 342 5.79 34.04 -2.95
N GLU A 343 6.69 33.22 -3.52
CA GLU A 343 6.50 32.69 -4.88
C GLU A 343 5.31 31.72 -4.94
N ILE A 344 5.03 31.04 -3.83
CA ILE A 344 3.93 30.09 -3.70
C ILE A 344 2.64 30.82 -3.35
N THR A 345 2.61 31.59 -2.26
CA THR A 345 1.35 32.15 -1.71
C THR A 345 1.21 33.66 -1.85
N GLY A 346 2.19 34.37 -2.40
CA GLY A 346 2.20 35.84 -2.44
C GLY A 346 0.99 36.45 -3.16
N THR A 347 0.50 35.81 -4.23
CA THR A 347 -0.72 36.25 -4.95
C THR A 347 -2.02 35.80 -4.30
N MET A 348 -1.96 34.95 -3.27
CA MET A 348 -3.14 34.45 -2.55
C MET A 348 -3.53 35.36 -1.38
N ARG A 349 -2.58 36.16 -0.88
CA ARG A 349 -2.78 37.10 0.22
C ARG A 349 -3.61 38.28 -0.28
N GLY A 350 -4.92 38.25 -0.02
CA GLY A 350 -5.83 39.34 -0.37
C GLY A 350 -5.86 40.47 0.67
N ASP A 351 -6.32 41.65 0.28
CA ASP A 351 -6.52 42.82 1.17
C ASP A 351 -7.74 42.68 2.12
N GLY A 352 -8.36 41.50 2.24
CA GLY A 352 -9.59 41.26 3.00
C GLY A 352 -9.38 40.43 4.27
N ASP A 353 -10.25 40.62 5.27
CA ASP A 353 -10.16 40.07 6.63
C ASP A 353 -10.22 38.53 6.77
N ASN A 354 -10.38 37.75 5.70
CA ASN A 354 -10.50 36.29 5.71
C ASN A 354 -9.57 35.60 4.68
N ASP A 355 -8.27 35.94 4.68
CA ASP A 355 -7.28 35.21 3.88
C ASP A 355 -6.76 33.97 4.65
N PRO A 356 -7.03 32.73 4.17
CA PRO A 356 -6.63 31.52 4.88
C PRO A 356 -5.11 31.37 5.02
N VAL A 357 -4.33 31.98 4.10
CA VAL A 357 -2.85 31.98 4.20
C VAL A 357 -2.42 32.83 5.39
N SER A 358 -2.90 34.07 5.48
CA SER A 358 -2.58 34.99 6.57
C SER A 358 -3.07 34.48 7.92
N GLU A 359 -4.29 33.95 7.98
CA GLU A 359 -4.83 33.32 9.20
C GLU A 359 -3.94 32.17 9.70
N PHE A 360 -3.55 31.27 8.80
CA PHE A 360 -2.67 30.16 9.13
C PHE A 360 -1.31 30.64 9.67
N ILE A 361 -0.68 31.61 9.01
CA ILE A 361 0.61 32.17 9.43
C ILE A 361 0.48 32.84 10.80
N VAL A 362 -0.51 33.71 10.99
CA VAL A 362 -0.72 34.43 12.26
C VAL A 362 -0.93 33.45 13.40
N HIS A 363 -1.79 32.45 13.21
CA HIS A 363 -2.04 31.42 14.21
C HIS A 363 -0.77 30.63 14.55
N CYS A 364 0.01 30.20 13.55
CA CYS A 364 1.25 29.46 13.77
C CYS A 364 2.30 30.31 14.51
N LYS A 365 2.45 31.59 14.17
CA LYS A 365 3.39 32.50 14.85
C LYS A 365 3.01 32.73 16.30
N ALA A 366 1.71 32.94 16.57
CA ALA A 366 1.21 33.16 17.93
C ALA A 366 1.43 31.95 18.85
N GLN A 367 1.26 30.73 18.34
CA GLN A 367 1.32 29.52 19.18
C GLN A 367 2.69 28.83 19.20
N TYR A 368 3.48 28.91 18.13
CA TYR A 368 4.67 28.08 17.95
C TYR A 368 5.99 28.86 17.82
N MET A 369 5.96 30.18 17.60
CA MET A 369 7.17 31.01 17.55
C MET A 369 7.48 31.76 18.86
N VAL A 370 6.59 31.71 19.85
CA VAL A 370 6.81 32.32 21.19
C VAL A 370 7.71 31.44 22.08
N HIS A 371 8.12 30.25 21.62
CA HIS A 371 8.93 29.29 22.38
C HIS A 371 10.22 28.83 21.66
N SER A 372 10.68 29.58 20.65
CA SER A 372 11.92 29.31 19.92
C SER A 372 13.07 30.20 20.39
#